data_AF-A0A9P4GX29-F1
#
_entry.id   AF-A0A9P4GX29-F1
#
_cell.length_a   1.000
_cell.length_b   1.000
_cell.length_c   1.000
_cell.angle_alpha   90.00
_cell.angle_beta   90.00
_cell.angle_gamma   90.00
#
_symmetry.space_group_name_H-M   'P 1'
#
loop_
_entity.id
_entity.type
_entity.pdbx_description
1 polymer ?
#
loop_
_entity_poly.entity_id
_entity_poly.type
_entity_poly.pdbx_seq_one_letter_code
_entity_poly.pdbx_strand_id
1 'polypeptide(L)'
;MYTALLLGAFFAASYAAPLSLNPATTINESNSWQPALGSKTTCNKESDKIIGFYIGPQSETVLNNACAAMMPTCAYPELHPDIMCIQTIDWPLNGTKKSVRSANVETRKRNKVSGWNVQFAVTPAPQPKESAGVFWTKQDCYGYFAHMLGTWEPEDCHTDKGFGIGNITVGGESSLKGTVFEVTIVPGN
;
A
#
# COMPACT_ATOMS: atom_id res chain seq x y z
N MET A 1 -59.49 49.37 19.16
CA MET A 1 -58.36 50.05 19.82
C MET A 1 -57.46 48.95 20.38
N TYR A 2 -56.30 48.70 19.75
CA TYR A 2 -54.95 48.92 20.33
C TYR A 2 -54.84 48.32 21.75
N THR A 3 -53.97 47.37 22.09
CA THR A 3 -52.53 47.30 21.77
C THR A 3 -51.92 45.95 22.18
N ALA A 4 -50.83 45.58 21.48
CA ALA A 4 -49.73 44.64 21.77
C ALA A 4 -49.55 44.16 23.24
N LEU A 5 -49.08 42.93 23.49
CA LEU A 5 -47.65 42.58 23.37
C LEU A 5 -47.42 41.06 23.27
N LEU A 6 -46.64 40.70 22.25
CA LEU A 6 -46.05 39.38 22.02
C LEU A 6 -44.95 39.09 23.05
N LEU A 7 -44.92 37.85 23.54
CA LEU A 7 -43.72 37.25 24.13
C LEU A 7 -43.41 35.96 23.37
N GLY A 8 -42.62 36.14 22.32
CA GLY A 8 -41.89 35.07 21.65
C GLY A 8 -40.45 35.06 22.12
N ALA A 9 -39.93 33.87 22.43
CA ALA A 9 -38.55 33.45 22.16
C ALA A 9 -38.44 31.97 22.53
N PHE A 10 -38.56 31.11 21.52
CA PHE A 10 -38.08 29.73 21.58
C PHE A 10 -36.56 29.76 21.77
N PHE A 11 -36.06 29.26 22.90
CA PHE A 11 -34.65 28.92 23.03
C PHE A 11 -34.40 27.61 22.27
N ALA A 12 -34.12 27.71 20.97
CA ALA A 12 -33.44 26.64 20.25
C ALA A 12 -31.97 26.68 20.68
N ALA A 13 -31.57 25.78 21.58
CA ALA A 13 -30.17 25.51 21.84
C ALA A 13 -29.59 24.80 20.60
N SER A 14 -29.09 25.57 19.65
CA SER A 14 -28.22 25.03 18.60
C SER A 14 -26.90 24.61 19.27
N TYR A 15 -26.78 23.31 19.57
CA TYR A 15 -25.47 22.70 19.70
C TYR A 15 -24.80 22.75 18.34
N ALA A 16 -24.17 23.89 18.02
CA ALA A 16 -23.06 23.90 17.09
C ALA A 16 -21.94 23.13 17.79
N ALA A 17 -21.93 21.81 17.60
CA ALA A 17 -20.73 21.04 17.87
C ALA A 17 -19.61 21.71 17.05
N PRO A 18 -18.51 22.16 17.67
CA PRO A 18 -17.35 22.49 16.87
C PRO A 18 -17.00 21.23 16.09
N LEU A 19 -17.00 21.32 14.76
CA LEU A 19 -16.30 20.35 13.92
C LEU A 19 -14.81 20.53 14.22
N SER A 20 -14.38 20.03 15.39
CA SER A 20 -12.99 19.69 15.62
C SER A 20 -12.72 18.47 14.76
N LEU A 21 -12.48 18.70 13.47
CA LEU A 21 -11.73 17.78 12.63
C LEU A 21 -10.32 17.76 13.20
N ASN A 22 -10.11 16.87 14.15
CA ASN A 22 -8.82 16.30 14.46
C ASN A 22 -9.05 14.87 14.90
N PRO A 23 -9.05 13.91 13.96
CA PRO A 23 -8.07 12.88 14.00
C PRO A 23 -6.82 13.46 13.32
N ALA A 24 -5.85 13.96 14.09
CA ALA A 24 -4.62 13.19 14.21
C ALA A 24 -4.90 11.69 14.03
N THR A 25 -5.02 11.26 12.77
CA THR A 25 -5.00 9.85 12.40
C THR A 25 -3.58 9.38 12.63
N THR A 26 -3.28 9.10 13.89
CA THR A 26 -2.21 8.19 14.28
C THR A 26 -2.40 6.91 13.48
N ILE A 27 -1.55 6.73 12.47
CA ILE A 27 -0.85 5.49 12.13
C ILE A 27 -1.44 4.28 12.89
N ASN A 28 -2.54 3.72 12.40
CA ASN A 28 -3.12 2.46 12.85
C ASN A 28 -4.02 1.81 11.77
N GLU A 29 -3.88 2.20 10.50
CA GLU A 29 -4.62 1.60 9.37
C GLU A 29 -4.05 0.23 8.94
N SER A 30 -3.03 -0.29 9.61
CA SER A 30 -2.33 -1.53 9.23
C SER A 30 -2.97 -2.83 9.78
N ASN A 31 -3.92 -2.77 10.72
CA ASN A 31 -4.35 -3.99 11.44
C ASN A 31 -5.56 -4.72 10.85
N SER A 32 -6.28 -4.12 9.89
CA SER A 32 -7.50 -4.73 9.31
C SER A 32 -7.38 -5.14 7.85
N TRP A 33 -6.34 -4.67 7.13
CA TRP A 33 -6.17 -5.07 5.73
C TRP A 33 -5.75 -6.54 5.65
N GLN A 34 -6.36 -7.28 4.74
CA GLN A 34 -6.07 -8.69 4.48
C GLN A 34 -6.06 -8.92 2.97
N PRO A 35 -5.22 -9.85 2.47
CA PRO A 35 -5.22 -10.19 1.06
C PRO A 35 -6.59 -10.77 0.66
N ALA A 36 -7.02 -10.50 -0.57
CA ALA A 36 -8.23 -11.09 -1.12
C ALA A 36 -8.21 -12.63 -1.01
N LEU A 37 -9.37 -13.24 -0.71
CA LEU A 37 -9.50 -14.69 -0.56
C LEU A 37 -8.98 -15.43 -1.79
N GLY A 38 -8.16 -16.47 -1.59
CA GLY A 38 -7.59 -17.26 -2.67
C GLY A 38 -6.42 -16.59 -3.39
N SER A 39 -5.89 -15.48 -2.86
CA SER A 39 -4.58 -14.97 -3.26
C SER A 39 -3.50 -16.03 -2.99
N LYS A 40 -2.49 -16.09 -3.86
CA LYS A 40 -1.45 -17.12 -3.78
C LYS A 40 -0.07 -16.49 -3.88
N THR A 41 0.77 -16.78 -2.89
CA THR A 41 2.18 -16.39 -2.90
C THR A 41 3.05 -17.50 -3.46
N THR A 42 4.03 -17.12 -4.28
CA THR A 42 5.10 -17.97 -4.77
C THR A 42 6.44 -17.33 -4.43
N CYS A 43 7.21 -17.97 -3.54
CA CYS A 43 8.52 -17.50 -3.13
C CYS A 43 9.63 -18.16 -3.95
N ASN A 44 10.63 -17.36 -4.34
CA ASN A 44 11.80 -17.87 -5.05
C ASN A 44 12.78 -18.54 -4.06
N LYS A 45 12.67 -19.87 -3.96
CA LYS A 45 13.53 -20.71 -3.12
C LYS A 45 14.91 -20.98 -3.71
N GLU A 46 15.23 -20.46 -4.89
CA GLU A 46 16.52 -20.63 -5.55
C GLU A 46 17.45 -19.43 -5.36
N SER A 47 16.89 -18.24 -5.08
CA SER A 47 17.68 -17.01 -4.87
C SER A 47 18.68 -17.15 -3.73
N ASP A 48 19.96 -16.88 -4.00
CA ASP A 48 21.02 -16.83 -2.98
C ASP A 48 20.97 -15.54 -2.13
N LYS A 49 20.11 -14.60 -2.52
CA LYS A 49 19.95 -13.28 -1.91
C LYS A 49 18.58 -13.10 -1.27
N ILE A 50 18.59 -12.33 -0.20
CA ILE A 50 17.45 -11.90 0.60
C ILE A 50 17.54 -10.40 0.83
N ILE A 51 16.41 -9.79 1.16
CA ILE A 51 16.31 -8.40 1.55
C ILE A 51 16.54 -8.32 3.06
N GLY A 52 17.45 -7.45 3.48
CA GLY A 52 17.76 -7.19 4.88
C GLY A 52 17.00 -5.96 5.37
N PHE A 53 15.82 -6.14 5.96
CA PHE A 53 15.11 -5.06 6.67
C PHE A 53 15.40 -5.01 8.17
N TYR A 54 16.05 -6.05 8.74
CA TYR A 54 16.45 -6.05 10.15
C TYR A 54 17.54 -5.03 10.47
N ILE A 55 18.40 -4.75 9.49
CA ILE A 55 19.48 -3.78 9.58
C ILE A 55 19.35 -2.89 8.36
N GLY A 56 19.15 -1.57 8.53
CA GLY A 56 19.02 -0.61 7.43
C GLY A 56 17.65 0.06 7.32
N PRO A 57 17.24 0.49 6.11
CA PRO A 57 15.92 1.10 5.89
C PRO A 57 14.81 0.17 6.36
N GLN A 58 13.86 0.73 7.12
CA GLN A 58 12.73 -0.05 7.62
C GLN A 58 11.85 -0.51 6.47
N SER A 59 11.33 -1.74 6.56
CA SER A 59 10.45 -2.32 5.53
C SER A 59 9.28 -1.41 5.20
N GLU A 60 8.61 -0.87 6.23
CA GLU A 60 7.51 0.06 6.09
C GLU A 60 7.88 1.29 5.25
N THR A 61 9.04 1.91 5.51
CA THR A 61 9.52 3.07 4.74
C THR A 61 9.81 2.70 3.29
N VAL A 62 10.45 1.56 3.05
CA VAL A 62 10.77 1.09 1.69
C VAL A 62 9.49 0.81 0.90
N LEU A 63 8.51 0.15 1.53
CA LEU A 63 7.22 -0.19 0.93
C LEU A 63 6.37 1.05 0.64
N ASN A 64 6.23 1.97 1.61
CA ASN A 64 5.51 3.22 1.42
C ASN A 64 6.12 4.04 0.27
N ASN A 65 7.45 4.17 0.24
CA ASN A 65 8.14 4.85 -0.84
C ASN A 65 7.98 4.10 -2.19
N ALA A 66 7.99 2.78 -2.20
CA ALA A 66 7.77 1.99 -3.41
C ALA A 66 6.39 2.29 -4.01
N CYS A 67 5.35 2.23 -3.17
CA CYS A 67 3.98 2.50 -3.57
C CYS A 67 3.73 3.95 -3.97
N ALA A 68 4.30 4.92 -3.25
CA ALA A 68 4.22 6.33 -3.62
C ALA A 68 4.75 6.63 -5.03
N ALA A 69 5.72 5.85 -5.54
CA ALA A 69 6.20 6.01 -6.91
C ALA A 69 5.40 5.24 -7.97
N MET A 70 4.63 4.22 -7.58
CA MET A 70 3.82 3.45 -8.52
C MET A 70 2.39 4.00 -8.65
N MET A 71 1.93 4.70 -7.62
CA MET A 71 0.60 5.29 -7.56
C MET A 71 0.60 6.77 -8.01
N PRO A 72 -0.56 7.32 -8.40
CA PRO A 72 -0.70 8.75 -8.63
C PRO A 72 -0.37 9.56 -7.37
N THR A 73 0.15 10.77 -7.55
CA THR A 73 0.50 11.72 -6.49
C THR A 73 -0.61 11.88 -5.44
N CYS A 74 -1.88 11.94 -5.88
CA CYS A 74 -3.01 12.11 -4.99
C CYS A 74 -3.34 10.90 -4.10
N ALA A 75 -2.70 9.75 -4.30
CA ALA A 75 -2.74 8.64 -3.34
C ALA A 75 -1.86 8.88 -2.10
N TYR A 76 -0.91 9.82 -2.20
CA TYR A 76 0.03 10.21 -1.14
C TYR A 76 0.09 11.75 -1.01
N PRO A 77 -1.04 12.43 -0.74
CA PRO A 77 -1.10 13.89 -0.67
C PRO A 77 -0.19 14.47 0.42
N GLU A 78 0.12 13.71 1.47
CA GLU A 78 1.05 14.09 2.52
C GLU A 78 2.48 14.34 2.02
N LEU A 79 2.85 13.76 0.88
CA LEU A 79 4.15 13.98 0.24
C LEU A 79 4.15 15.21 -0.69
N HIS A 80 2.98 15.82 -0.91
CA HIS A 80 2.76 16.87 -1.90
C HIS A 80 1.78 17.93 -1.35
N PRO A 81 2.20 18.75 -0.37
CA PRO A 81 1.32 19.69 0.33
C PRO A 81 0.72 20.78 -0.56
N ASP A 82 1.36 21.06 -1.71
CA ASP A 82 0.93 22.10 -2.65
C ASP A 82 -0.11 21.63 -3.68
N ILE A 83 -0.53 20.35 -3.62
CA ILE A 83 -1.46 19.76 -4.59
C ILE A 83 -2.85 19.59 -3.97
N MET A 84 -3.86 20.14 -4.65
CA MET A 84 -5.27 19.91 -4.33
C MET A 84 -5.76 18.64 -5.02
N CYS A 85 -6.09 17.63 -4.24
CA CYS A 85 -6.61 16.36 -4.72
C CYS A 85 -8.11 16.23 -4.45
N ILE A 86 -8.86 15.76 -5.44
CA ILE A 86 -10.21 15.25 -5.19
C ILE A 86 -10.08 13.96 -4.35
N GLN A 87 -10.99 13.75 -3.40
CA GLN A 87 -10.98 12.51 -2.61
C GLN A 87 -11.33 11.34 -3.54
N THR A 88 -10.33 10.52 -3.85
CA THR A 88 -10.46 9.30 -4.62
C THR A 88 -9.67 8.21 -3.90
N ILE A 89 -10.36 7.14 -3.52
CA ILE A 89 -9.76 6.00 -2.82
C ILE A 89 -9.31 4.90 -3.80
N ASP A 90 -9.94 4.83 -4.97
CA ASP A 90 -9.67 3.84 -6.03
C ASP A 90 -8.98 4.48 -7.23
N TRP A 91 -7.76 4.03 -7.52
CA TRP A 91 -6.96 4.56 -8.63
C TRP A 91 -6.91 3.55 -9.78
N PRO A 92 -6.95 3.99 -11.05
CA PRO A 92 -6.79 3.07 -12.16
C PRO A 92 -5.35 2.54 -12.24
N LEU A 93 -5.19 1.22 -12.31
CA LEU A 93 -3.92 0.55 -12.54
C LEU A 93 -3.70 0.40 -14.06
N ASN A 94 -3.25 1.50 -14.67
CA ASN A 94 -2.98 1.57 -16.10
C ASN A 94 -1.63 0.91 -16.43
N GLY A 95 -1.69 -0.38 -16.78
CA GLY A 95 -0.53 -1.18 -17.17
C GLY A 95 0.42 -1.50 -16.02
N THR A 96 1.53 -2.16 -16.34
CA THR A 96 2.54 -2.54 -15.34
C THR A 96 3.19 -1.31 -14.71
N LYS A 97 3.28 -1.30 -13.38
CA LYS A 97 4.02 -0.32 -12.59
C LYS A 97 5.25 -0.96 -11.97
N LYS A 98 6.32 -0.19 -11.85
CA LYS A 98 7.59 -0.64 -11.25
C LYS A 98 8.21 0.48 -10.42
N SER A 99 8.87 0.11 -9.34
CA SER A 99 9.63 1.02 -8.50
C SER A 99 10.87 0.31 -7.98
N VAL A 100 12.04 0.90 -8.22
CA VAL A 100 13.31 0.42 -7.68
C VAL A 100 13.64 1.21 -6.43
N ARG A 101 13.99 0.51 -5.37
CA ARG A 101 14.30 1.07 -4.05
C ARG A 101 15.62 0.52 -3.54
N SER A 102 16.38 1.40 -2.92
CA SER A 102 17.55 1.00 -2.17
C SER A 102 17.10 0.33 -0.88
N ALA A 103 17.57 -0.90 -0.66
CA ALA A 103 17.44 -1.63 0.59
C ALA A 103 18.72 -2.45 0.77
N ASN A 104 19.01 -2.87 2.00
CA ASN A 104 20.12 -3.77 2.19
C ASN A 104 19.78 -5.13 1.56
N VAL A 105 20.72 -5.67 0.81
CA VAL A 105 20.64 -7.02 0.24
C VAL A 105 21.71 -7.85 0.92
N GLU A 106 21.34 -9.06 1.32
CA GLU A 106 22.22 -9.99 2.01
C GLU A 106 22.20 -11.33 1.30
N THR A 107 23.29 -12.08 1.45
CA THR A 107 23.28 -13.51 1.12
C THR A 107 22.43 -14.27 2.14
N ARG A 108 22.02 -15.51 1.85
CA ARG A 108 21.39 -16.42 2.83
C ARG A 108 22.20 -16.64 4.12
N LYS A 109 23.49 -16.31 4.12
CA LYS A 109 24.37 -16.37 5.30
C LYS A 109 24.42 -15.04 6.08
N ARG A 110 23.55 -14.07 5.75
CA ARG A 110 23.47 -12.73 6.34
C ARG A 110 24.71 -11.86 6.13
N ASN A 111 25.47 -12.15 5.08
CA ASN A 111 26.53 -11.24 4.63
C ASN A 111 25.94 -10.18 3.71
N LYS A 112 26.12 -8.91 4.03
CA LYS A 112 25.70 -7.78 3.19
C LYS A 112 26.41 -7.83 1.83
N VAL A 113 25.64 -7.57 0.78
CA VAL A 113 26.12 -7.50 -0.61
C VAL A 113 25.78 -6.12 -1.17
N SER A 114 26.79 -5.42 -1.68
CA SER A 114 26.63 -4.10 -2.33
C SER A 114 26.27 -4.23 -3.81
N GLY A 115 25.76 -3.15 -4.40
CA GLY A 115 25.46 -3.08 -5.84
C GLY A 115 24.14 -3.75 -6.23
N TRP A 116 23.21 -3.88 -5.28
CA TRP A 116 21.88 -4.44 -5.51
C TRP A 116 20.81 -3.51 -4.96
N ASN A 117 19.66 -3.51 -5.61
CA ASN A 117 18.44 -2.82 -5.21
C ASN A 117 17.27 -3.81 -5.16
N VAL A 118 16.16 -3.38 -4.58
CA VAL A 118 14.91 -4.13 -4.58
C VAL A 118 13.94 -3.47 -5.55
N GLN A 119 13.39 -4.25 -6.48
CA GLN A 119 12.35 -3.80 -7.39
C GLN A 119 11.01 -4.36 -6.94
N PHE A 120 10.05 -3.45 -6.81
CA PHE A 120 8.64 -3.73 -6.63
C PHE A 120 7.94 -3.55 -7.97
N ALA A 121 7.12 -4.51 -8.38
CA ALA A 121 6.37 -4.45 -9.61
C ALA A 121 4.92 -4.88 -9.38
N VAL A 122 3.99 -4.24 -10.10
CA VAL A 122 2.57 -4.59 -10.09
C VAL A 122 2.10 -4.69 -11.53
N THR A 123 1.62 -5.88 -11.91
CA THR A 123 1.14 -6.16 -13.26
C THR A 123 -0.34 -6.51 -13.22
N PRO A 124 -1.24 -5.65 -13.75
CA PRO A 124 -2.66 -5.94 -13.78
C PRO A 124 -2.97 -7.16 -14.66
N ALA A 125 -4.01 -7.91 -14.29
CA ALA A 125 -4.53 -8.96 -15.16
C ALA A 125 -5.03 -8.39 -16.50
N PRO A 126 -4.88 -9.12 -17.62
CA PRO A 126 -5.49 -8.73 -18.88
C PRO A 126 -7.00 -8.51 -18.73
N GLN A 127 -7.48 -7.37 -19.18
CA GLN A 127 -8.91 -7.02 -19.12
C GLN A 127 -9.52 -7.05 -20.53
N PRO A 128 -10.80 -7.45 -20.65
CA PRO A 128 -11.58 -7.21 -21.87
C PRO A 128 -11.57 -5.73 -22.27
N LYS A 129 -11.66 -5.43 -23.56
CA LYS A 129 -11.65 -4.04 -24.07
C LYS A 129 -12.77 -3.16 -23.49
N GLU A 130 -13.88 -3.75 -23.08
CA GLU A 130 -15.06 -3.07 -22.53
C GLU A 130 -15.10 -3.11 -21.00
N SER A 131 -14.05 -3.62 -20.33
CA SER A 131 -13.96 -3.63 -18.87
C SER A 131 -13.83 -2.21 -18.32
N ALA A 132 -14.33 -2.00 -17.11
CA ALA A 132 -14.07 -0.79 -16.33
C ALA A 132 -12.57 -0.59 -16.04
N GLY A 133 -11.78 -1.67 -16.13
CA GLY A 133 -10.35 -1.68 -15.84
C GLY A 133 -10.04 -2.26 -14.46
N VAL A 134 -8.74 -2.28 -14.14
CA VAL A 134 -8.24 -2.69 -12.82
C VAL A 134 -8.05 -1.45 -11.96
N PHE A 135 -8.54 -1.48 -10.73
CA PHE A 135 -8.39 -0.39 -9.77
C PHE A 135 -7.74 -0.88 -8.50
N TRP A 136 -7.00 -0.01 -7.83
CA TRP A 136 -6.33 -0.30 -6.56
C TRP A 136 -6.36 0.88 -5.63
N THR A 137 -6.34 0.58 -4.34
CA THR A 137 -6.22 1.57 -3.27
C THR A 137 -4.77 1.73 -2.82
N LYS A 138 -4.50 2.76 -2.01
CA LYS A 138 -3.23 2.92 -1.29
C LYS A 138 -2.92 1.67 -0.45
N GLN A 139 -3.97 1.16 0.22
CA GLN A 139 -3.89 0.00 1.09
C GLN A 139 -3.60 -1.28 0.31
N ASP A 140 -4.15 -1.46 -0.91
CA ASP A 140 -3.82 -2.62 -1.74
C ASP A 140 -2.35 -2.60 -2.16
N CYS A 141 -1.83 -1.44 -2.59
CA CYS A 141 -0.42 -1.36 -2.96
C CYS A 141 0.48 -1.78 -1.80
N TYR A 142 0.29 -1.18 -0.63
CA TYR A 142 1.11 -1.49 0.54
C TYR A 142 0.88 -2.92 1.04
N GLY A 143 -0.39 -3.29 1.21
CA GLY A 143 -0.84 -4.50 1.87
C GLY A 143 -0.34 -5.78 1.21
N TYR A 144 -0.40 -5.88 -0.12
CA TYR A 144 0.07 -7.09 -0.80
C TYR A 144 1.59 -7.30 -0.65
N PHE A 145 2.40 -6.24 -0.75
CA PHE A 145 3.83 -6.37 -0.49
C PHE A 145 4.15 -6.62 0.98
N ALA A 146 3.46 -5.92 1.89
CA ALA A 146 3.64 -6.10 3.33
C ALA A 146 3.25 -7.51 3.79
N HIS A 147 2.18 -8.08 3.24
CA HIS A 147 1.76 -9.45 3.51
C HIS A 147 2.83 -10.45 3.05
N MET A 148 3.26 -10.37 1.79
CA MET A 148 4.25 -11.29 1.23
C MET A 148 5.60 -11.24 1.96
N LEU A 149 5.99 -10.07 2.48
CA LEU A 149 7.26 -9.88 3.18
C LEU A 149 7.14 -10.05 4.69
N GLY A 150 5.96 -9.86 5.28
CA GLY A 150 5.76 -9.89 6.73
C GLY A 150 5.28 -11.23 7.29
N THR A 151 4.71 -12.09 6.45
CA THR A 151 4.24 -13.42 6.85
C THR A 151 5.36 -14.45 6.66
N TRP A 152 5.54 -15.30 7.67
CA TRP A 152 6.57 -16.34 7.71
C TRP A 152 6.31 -17.49 6.75
N GLU A 153 7.37 -18.21 6.36
CA GLU A 153 7.26 -19.50 5.69
C GLU A 153 6.53 -20.53 6.60
N PRO A 154 5.78 -21.49 6.02
CA PRO A 154 5.69 -21.80 4.59
C PRO A 154 4.70 -20.93 3.78
N GLU A 155 3.93 -20.06 4.40
CA GLU A 155 2.84 -19.32 3.75
C GLU A 155 3.36 -18.25 2.78
N ASP A 156 4.43 -17.55 3.15
CA ASP A 156 4.96 -16.40 2.42
C ASP A 156 6.50 -16.36 2.47
N CYS A 157 7.10 -15.25 2.06
CA CYS A 157 8.53 -15.20 1.72
C CYS A 157 9.42 -14.76 2.90
N HIS A 158 8.90 -14.65 4.12
CA HIS A 158 9.72 -14.31 5.28
C HIS A 158 10.32 -15.57 5.90
N THR A 159 11.66 -15.59 6.00
CA THR A 159 12.44 -16.70 6.56
C THR A 159 13.24 -16.26 7.78
N ASP A 160 13.80 -17.23 8.50
CA ASP A 160 14.73 -17.01 9.62
C ASP A 160 16.01 -16.24 9.21
N LYS A 161 16.32 -16.29 7.92
CA LYS A 161 17.47 -15.61 7.31
C LYS A 161 17.16 -14.17 6.96
N GLY A 162 15.90 -13.84 6.69
CA GLY A 162 15.45 -12.52 6.26
C GLY A 162 14.29 -12.59 5.27
N PHE A 163 14.13 -11.53 4.49
CA PHE A 163 12.96 -11.32 3.64
C PHE A 163 13.24 -11.81 2.22
N GLY A 164 12.55 -12.85 1.78
CA GLY A 164 12.69 -13.45 0.46
C GLY A 164 12.10 -12.59 -0.65
N ILE A 165 12.27 -13.08 -1.88
CA ILE A 165 11.70 -12.49 -3.10
C ILE A 165 10.69 -13.46 -3.72
N GLY A 166 9.77 -12.95 -4.52
CA GLY A 166 8.67 -13.74 -5.04
C GLY A 166 7.55 -12.88 -5.59
N ASN A 167 6.39 -13.49 -5.75
CA ASN A 167 5.18 -12.79 -6.15
C ASN A 167 3.95 -13.28 -5.38
N ILE A 168 2.95 -12.41 -5.28
CA ILE A 168 1.59 -12.76 -4.87
C ILE A 168 0.64 -12.44 -6.03
N THR A 169 -0.15 -13.44 -6.43
CA THR A 169 -1.24 -13.28 -7.40
C THR A 169 -2.54 -13.06 -6.65
N VAL A 170 -3.23 -11.98 -6.93
CA VAL A 170 -4.48 -11.60 -6.27
C VAL A 170 -5.61 -12.56 -6.63
N GLY A 171 -6.30 -13.08 -5.61
CA GLY A 171 -7.49 -13.90 -5.75
C GLY A 171 -8.80 -13.10 -5.73
N GLY A 172 -9.87 -13.73 -5.24
CA GLY A 172 -11.17 -13.11 -5.01
C GLY A 172 -11.93 -12.76 -6.29
N GLU A 173 -12.85 -11.80 -6.16
CA GLU A 173 -13.73 -11.32 -7.24
C GLU A 173 -13.63 -9.79 -7.44
N SER A 174 -12.64 -9.14 -6.84
CA SER A 174 -12.41 -7.69 -7.05
C SER A 174 -11.82 -7.42 -8.43
N SER A 175 -11.78 -6.15 -8.83
CA SER A 175 -11.13 -5.73 -10.08
C SER A 175 -9.63 -6.07 -10.11
N LEU A 176 -9.00 -6.32 -8.96
CA LEU A 176 -7.60 -6.75 -8.85
C LEU A 176 -7.36 -8.22 -9.12
N LYS A 177 -8.41 -9.07 -9.22
CA LYS A 177 -8.24 -10.51 -9.44
C LYS A 177 -7.27 -10.81 -10.59
N GLY A 178 -6.28 -11.65 -10.31
CA GLY A 178 -5.22 -12.04 -11.23
C GLY A 178 -4.08 -11.02 -11.38
N THR A 179 -4.14 -9.87 -10.73
CA THR A 179 -3.02 -8.91 -10.66
C THR A 179 -1.87 -9.55 -9.90
N VAL A 180 -0.65 -9.35 -10.38
CA VAL A 180 0.56 -9.91 -9.80
C VAL A 180 1.37 -8.79 -9.15
N PHE A 181 1.63 -8.92 -7.86
CA PHE A 181 2.57 -8.09 -7.10
C PHE A 181 3.86 -8.87 -6.95
N GLU A 182 4.97 -8.32 -7.40
CA GLU A 182 6.26 -9.00 -7.47
C GLU A 182 7.34 -8.18 -6.78
N VAL A 183 8.17 -8.87 -6.00
CA VAL A 183 9.39 -8.32 -5.40
C VAL A 183 10.57 -9.09 -5.96
N THR A 184 11.55 -8.38 -6.48
CA THR A 184 12.79 -8.94 -7.04
C THR A 184 14.01 -8.15 -6.56
N ILE A 185 15.18 -8.79 -6.60
CA ILE A 185 16.47 -8.13 -6.37
C ILE A 185 17.13 -7.90 -7.73
N VAL A 186 17.53 -6.67 -8.00
CA VAL A 186 18.09 -6.23 -9.29
C VAL A 186 19.44 -5.53 -9.08
N PRO A 187 20.34 -5.51 -10.07
CA PRO A 187 21.57 -4.72 -9.98
C PRO A 187 21.30 -3.25 -9.66
N GLY A 188 22.18 -2.66 -8.85
CA GLY A 188 22.21 -1.22 -8.60
C GLY A 188 22.76 -0.49 -9.83
N ASN A 189 22.07 0.58 -10.24
CA ASN A 189 22.59 1.51 -11.25
C ASN A 189 23.60 2.47 -10.62
#